data_AF-A0A937VDW7-F1
#
_entry.id   AF-A0A937VDW7-F1
#
_cell.length_a   1.000
_cell.length_b   1.000
_cell.length_c   1.000
_cell.angle_alpha   90.00
_cell.angle_beta   90.00
_cell.angle_gamma   90.00
#
_symmetry.space_group_name_H-M   'P 1'
#
loop_
_entity.id
_entity.type
_entity.pdbx_description
1 polymer ?
#
loop_
_entity_poly.entity_id
_entity_poly.type
_entity_poly.pdbx_seq_one_letter_code
_entity_poly.pdbx_strand_id
1 'polypeptide(L)'
;MQFEFEDLNLTLREPFVIARDVQTRHRHVLVRVTDDDIEGLGEAAPRAFYGETTETVYACLPLLAQALQDSDPFAVEEAWARMER
;
A
#
# COMPACT_ATOMS: atom_id res chain seq x y z
N MET A 1 1.89 -0.37 17.06
CA MET A 1 1.38 0.26 15.82
C MET A 1 -0.08 -0.10 15.50
N GLN A 2 -0.85 0.87 15.01
CA GLN A 2 -2.19 0.71 14.43
C GLN A 2 -2.14 0.99 12.92
N PHE A 3 -2.99 0.33 12.14
CA PHE A 3 -3.01 0.43 10.67
C PHE A 3 -4.40 0.74 10.14
N GLU A 4 -4.48 1.69 9.22
CA GLU A 4 -5.69 2.00 8.47
C GLU A 4 -5.39 2.02 6.97
N PHE A 5 -6.37 1.58 6.18
CA PHE A 5 -6.25 1.50 4.73
C PHE A 5 -7.46 2.16 4.08
N GLU A 6 -7.22 3.04 3.11
CA GLU A 6 -8.29 3.72 2.37
C GLU A 6 -8.03 3.78 0.87
N ASP A 7 -9.11 3.81 0.10
CA ASP A 7 -9.06 3.94 -1.36
C ASP A 7 -8.50 5.31 -1.76
N LEU A 8 -7.39 5.31 -2.50
CA LEU A 8 -6.82 6.50 -3.11
C LEU A 8 -7.08 6.48 -4.62
N ASN A 9 -8.26 6.99 -5.00
CA ASN A 9 -8.69 7.09 -6.39
C ASN A 9 -8.23 8.42 -7.02
N LEU A 10 -7.24 8.35 -7.90
CA LEU A 10 -6.64 9.53 -8.55
C LEU A 10 -7.08 9.61 -10.01
N THR A 11 -7.91 10.61 -10.34
CA THR A 11 -8.24 10.93 -11.73
C THR A 11 -7.08 11.66 -12.38
N LEU A 12 -6.59 11.14 -13.50
CA LEU A 12 -5.52 11.77 -14.25
C LEU A 12 -6.05 12.99 -15.01
N ARG A 13 -5.26 14.06 -15.03
CA ARG A 13 -5.58 15.25 -15.83
C ARG A 13 -5.67 14.94 -17.32
N GLU A 14 -4.77 14.10 -17.81
CA GLU A 14 -4.71 13.63 -19.19
C GLU A 14 -4.57 12.10 -19.20
N PRO A 15 -5.07 11.38 -20.22
CA PRO A 15 -4.86 9.94 -20.32
C PRO A 15 -3.37 9.58 -20.40
N PHE A 16 -2.94 8.64 -19.55
CA PHE A 16 -1.60 8.06 -19.62
C PHE A 16 -1.61 6.85 -20.55
N VAL A 17 -0.90 6.95 -21.68
CA VAL A 17 -0.90 5.95 -22.75
C VAL A 17 0.47 5.28 -22.84
N ILE A 18 0.47 3.96 -22.81
CA ILE A 18 1.63 3.11 -23.13
C ILE A 18 1.25 2.11 -24.21
N ALA A 19 2.23 1.41 -24.80
CA ALA A 19 2.01 0.50 -25.94
C ALA A 19 0.93 -0.59 -25.72
N ARG A 20 0.60 -0.91 -24.46
CA ARG A 20 -0.30 -2.00 -24.08
C ARG A 20 -1.59 -1.55 -23.39
N ASP A 21 -1.69 -0.29 -22.98
CA ASP A 21 -2.77 0.17 -22.10
C ASP A 21 -2.97 1.69 -22.14
N VAL A 22 -4.16 2.12 -21.76
CA VAL A 22 -4.54 3.51 -21.58
C VAL A 22 -5.18 3.67 -20.20
N GLN A 23 -4.61 4.53 -19.37
CA GLN A 23 -5.08 4.78 -18.02
C GLN A 23 -5.64 6.20 -17.93
N THR A 24 -6.84 6.34 -17.36
CA THR A 24 -7.46 7.64 -17.06
C THR A 24 -7.64 7.87 -15.56
N ARG A 25 -7.42 6.81 -14.76
CA ARG A 25 -7.47 6.83 -13.31
C ARG A 25 -6.46 5.85 -12.73
N HIS A 26 -5.97 6.14 -11.54
CA HIS A 26 -5.21 5.21 -10.71
C HIS A 26 -6.04 4.84 -9.48
N ARG A 27 -6.13 3.54 -9.19
CA ARG A 27 -6.77 3.00 -7.98
C ARG A 27 -5.69 2.50 -7.04
N HIS A 28 -5.24 3.37 -6.16
CA HIS A 28 -4.21 3.07 -5.17
C HIS A 28 -4.85 2.87 -3.79
N VAL A 29 -4.03 2.52 -2.81
CA VAL A 29 -4.46 2.44 -1.40
C VAL A 29 -3.53 3.31 -0.58
N LEU A 30 -4.08 4.25 0.19
CA LEU A 30 -3.33 4.95 1.23
C LEU A 30 -3.27 4.05 2.47
N VAL A 31 -2.06 3.90 3.02
CA VAL A 31 -1.79 3.21 4.26
C VAL A 31 -1.40 4.25 5.30
N ARG A 32 -2.10 4.25 6.43
CA ARG A 32 -1.77 5.06 7.60
C ARG A 32 -1.31 4.14 8.71
N VAL A 33 -0.16 4.47 9.28
CA VAL A 33 0.42 3.78 10.43
C VAL A 33 0.52 4.77 11.58
N THR A 34 -0.03 4.42 12.73
CA THR A 34 0.02 5.26 13.93
C THR A 34 0.75 4.50 15.04
N ASP A 35 1.72 5.17 15.66
CA ASP A 35 2.44 4.68 16.84
C ASP A 35 2.58 5.85 17.83
N ASP A 36 1.95 5.71 19.00
CA ASP A 36 1.71 6.80 19.95
C ASP A 36 1.12 8.06 19.27
N ASP A 37 1.85 9.18 19.30
CA ASP A 37 1.43 10.47 18.74
C ASP A 37 1.96 10.71 17.30
N ILE A 38 2.62 9.72 16.70
CA ILE A 38 3.26 9.84 15.39
C ILE A 38 2.43 9.09 14.33
N GLU A 39 2.13 9.80 13.23
CA GLU A 39 1.50 9.23 12.05
C GLU A 39 2.49 9.14 10.88
N GLY A 40 2.55 7.98 10.25
CA GLY A 40 3.24 7.74 8.98
C GLY A 40 2.23 7.42 7.87
N LEU A 41 2.45 7.97 6.68
CA LEU A 41 1.64 7.73 5.49
C LEU A 41 2.46 7.00 4.42
N GLY A 42 1.88 5.97 3.84
CA GLY A 42 2.42 5.20 2.72
C GLY A 42 1.38 4.99 1.63
N GLU A 43 1.83 4.68 0.42
CA GLU A 43 0.96 4.47 -0.73
C GLU A 43 1.27 3.12 -1.39
N ALA A 44 0.24 2.31 -1.61
CA ALA A 44 0.33 1.10 -2.43
C ALA A 44 -0.23 1.39 -3.83
N ALA A 45 0.65 1.35 -4.84
CA ALA A 45 0.35 1.62 -6.24
C ALA A 45 0.45 0.34 -7.09
N PRO A 46 -0.58 -0.53 -7.09
CA PRO A 46 -0.52 -1.85 -7.72
C PRO A 46 -0.35 -1.76 -9.24
N ARG A 47 0.49 -2.64 -9.78
CA ARG A 47 0.78 -2.73 -11.22
C ARG A 47 0.16 -3.98 -11.82
N ALA A 48 -0.94 -3.79 -12.55
CA ALA A 48 -1.64 -4.88 -13.27
C ALA A 48 -0.74 -5.70 -14.21
N PHE A 49 0.31 -5.10 -14.78
CA PHE A 49 1.28 -5.82 -15.61
C PHE A 49 2.02 -6.94 -14.86
N TYR A 50 2.22 -6.80 -13.54
CA TYR A 50 2.82 -7.82 -12.68
C TYR A 50 1.78 -8.66 -11.93
N GLY A 51 0.49 -8.53 -12.29
CA GLY A 51 -0.61 -9.26 -11.67
C GLY A 51 -1.15 -8.65 -10.38
N GLU A 52 -0.71 -7.44 -10.00
CA GLU A 52 -1.19 -6.73 -8.82
C GLU A 52 -2.46 -5.93 -9.13
N THR A 53 -3.43 -5.94 -8.20
CA THR A 53 -4.62 -5.08 -8.24
C THR A 53 -4.89 -4.45 -6.87
N THR A 54 -5.78 -3.46 -6.81
CA THR A 54 -6.24 -2.88 -5.53
C THR A 54 -6.83 -3.98 -4.62
N GLU A 55 -7.55 -4.94 -5.21
CA GLU A 55 -8.12 -6.08 -4.49
C GLU A 55 -7.05 -7.01 -3.91
N THR A 56 -5.97 -7.28 -4.65
CA THR A 56 -4.86 -8.08 -4.10
C THR A 56 -4.13 -7.32 -2.99
N VAL A 57 -4.03 -6.00 -3.08
CA VAL A 57 -3.47 -5.14 -2.02
C VAL A 57 -4.32 -5.24 -0.76
N TYR A 58 -5.64 -5.07 -0.85
CA TYR A 58 -6.53 -5.20 0.32
C TYR A 58 -6.56 -6.62 0.92
N ALA A 59 -6.30 -7.65 0.11
CA ALA A 59 -6.15 -9.00 0.62
C ALA A 59 -4.83 -9.18 1.41
N CYS A 60 -3.77 -8.46 1.03
CA CYS A 60 -2.42 -8.61 1.60
C CYS A 60 -2.19 -7.70 2.83
N LEU A 61 -2.61 -6.43 2.77
CA LEU A 61 -2.34 -5.44 3.82
C LEU A 61 -2.75 -5.87 5.25
N PRO A 62 -3.91 -6.53 5.48
CA PRO A 62 -4.26 -7.02 6.82
C PRO A 62 -3.28 -8.08 7.37
N LEU A 63 -2.73 -8.92 6.51
CA LEU A 63 -1.75 -9.95 6.90
C LEU A 63 -0.43 -9.29 7.30
N LEU A 64 0.03 -8.31 6.52
CA LEU A 64 1.23 -7.54 6.83
C LEU A 64 1.07 -6.73 8.12
N ALA A 65 -0.07 -6.06 8.31
CA ALA A 65 -0.36 -5.32 9.53
C ALA A 65 -0.38 -6.23 10.77
N GLN A 66 -0.97 -7.43 10.66
CA GLN A 66 -0.94 -8.41 11.74
C GLN A 66 0.49 -8.84 12.10
N ALA A 67 1.34 -9.06 11.10
CA ALA A 67 2.74 -9.44 11.33
C ALA A 67 3.57 -8.31 11.98
N LEU A 68 3.16 -7.06 11.81
CA LEU A 68 3.89 -5.88 12.22
C LEU A 68 3.35 -5.19 13.48
N GLN A 69 2.11 -5.43 13.92
CA GLN A 69 1.42 -4.68 14.99
C GLN A 69 2.26 -4.42 16.26
N ASP A 70 3.08 -5.39 16.68
CA ASP A 70 3.91 -5.35 17.89
C ASP A 70 5.39 -5.03 17.61
N SER A 71 5.72 -4.53 16.41
CA SER A 71 7.09 -4.23 16.00
C SER A 71 7.45 -2.77 16.31
N ASP A 72 8.75 -2.50 16.48
CA ASP A 72 9.27 -1.13 16.53
C ASP A 72 9.22 -0.50 15.12
N PRO A 73 8.51 0.63 14.91
CA PRO A 73 8.42 1.29 13.60
C PRO A 73 9.77 1.72 13.03
N PHE A 74 10.79 1.91 13.86
CA PHE A 74 12.13 2.30 13.43
C PHE A 74 13.05 1.10 13.13
N ALA A 75 12.65 -0.11 13.50
CA ALA A 75 13.40 -1.35 13.21
C ALA A 75 13.06 -1.89 11.81
N VAL A 76 13.31 -1.07 10.77
CA VAL A 76 12.87 -1.32 9.39
C VAL A 76 13.36 -2.66 8.83
N GLU A 77 14.61 -3.04 9.11
CA GLU A 77 15.19 -4.31 8.64
C GLU A 77 14.45 -5.53 9.24
N GLU A 78 14.07 -5.44 10.52
CA GLU A 78 13.29 -6.50 11.16
C GLU A 78 11.89 -6.55 10.55
N ALA A 79 11.21 -5.39 10.43
CA ALA A 79 9.89 -5.30 9.83
C ALA A 79 9.87 -5.91 8.41
N TRP A 80 10.88 -5.62 7.60
CA TRP A 80 11.04 -6.20 6.27
C TRP A 80 11.13 -7.73 6.32
N ALA A 81 12.01 -8.27 7.17
CA ALA A 81 12.18 -9.71 7.34
C ALA A 81 10.92 -10.41 7.89
N ARG A 82 10.02 -9.69 8.58
CA ARG A 82 8.71 -10.23 9.01
C ARG A 82 7.72 -10.29 7.86
N MET A 83 7.69 -9.29 6.98
CA MET A 83 6.77 -9.22 5.83
C MET A 83 7.08 -10.25 4.73
N GLU A 84 8.32 -10.71 4.64
CA GLU A 84 8.74 -11.72 3.65
C GLU A 84 8.41 -13.18 4.04
N ARG A 85 7.83 -13.41 5.23
CA ARG A 85 7.47 -14.75 5.71
C ARG A 85 6.03 -15.11 5.44
#